data_AF-A0A1F7MU57-F1
#
_entry.id   AF-A0A1F7MU57-F1
#
_cell.length_a   1.000
_cell.length_b   1.000
_cell.length_c   1.000
_cell.angle_alpha   90.00
_cell.angle_beta   90.00
_cell.angle_gamma   90.00
#
_symmetry.space_group_name_H-M   'P 1'
#
loop_
_entity.id
_entity.type
_entity.pdbx_description
1 polymer ?
#
loop_
_entity_poly.entity_id
_entity_poly.type
_entity_poly.pdbx_seq_one_letter_code
_entity_poly.pdbx_strand_id
1 'polypeptide(L)'
;MSRIGRKPIKIPQGVRVQVEGASVRAEGPKGKLSQPVPVGLSAKLENNELVITRAGDDRRVRALHGLARALVANMVTGVKDGFEKKLE
;
A
#
# COMPACT_ATOMS: atom_id res chain seq x y z
N MET A 1 19.62 -1.44 -2.87
CA MET A 1 18.73 -0.39 -2.31
C MET A 1 17.39 -0.45 -3.02
N SER A 2 16.32 -0.92 -2.37
CA SER A 2 15.00 -0.92 -3.00
C SER A 2 14.47 0.51 -3.08
N ARG A 3 14.48 1.09 -4.28
CA ARG A 3 13.93 2.43 -4.58
C ARG A 3 12.39 2.43 -4.67
N ILE A 4 11.78 1.25 -4.69
CA ILE A 4 10.34 1.05 -4.91
C ILE A 4 9.52 1.54 -3.72
N GLY A 5 9.98 1.33 -2.48
CA GLY A 5 9.26 1.74 -1.27
C GLY A 5 9.07 3.25 -1.14
N ARG A 6 9.96 4.06 -1.72
CA ARG A 6 9.86 5.53 -1.71
C ARG A 6 8.91 6.09 -2.77
N LYS A 7 8.45 5.26 -3.71
CA LYS A 7 7.55 5.74 -4.76
C LYS A 7 6.14 5.89 -4.17
N PRO A 8 5.51 7.08 -4.31
CA PRO A 8 4.13 7.26 -3.91
C PRO A 8 3.22 6.29 -4.64
N ILE A 9 2.11 5.94 -4.00
CA ILE A 9 1.03 5.14 -4.58
C ILE A 9 -0.10 6.11 -4.91
N LYS A 10 -0.33 6.36 -6.19
CA LYS A 10 -1.45 7.19 -6.65
C LYS A 10 -2.76 6.45 -6.40
N ILE A 11 -3.70 7.11 -5.73
CA ILE A 11 -5.02 6.57 -5.48
C ILE A 11 -5.92 6.98 -6.66
N PRO A 12 -6.39 6.03 -7.48
CA PRO A 12 -7.28 6.32 -8.59
C PRO A 12 -8.66 6.77 -8.09
N GLN A 13 -9.36 7.56 -8.90
CA GLN A 13 -10.71 8.02 -8.57
C GLN A 13 -11.66 6.83 -8.34
N GLY A 14 -12.49 6.93 -7.30
CA GLY A 14 -13.40 5.86 -6.89
C GLY A 14 -12.82 4.86 -5.87
N VAL A 15 -11.55 5.00 -5.49
CA VAL A 15 -10.93 4.25 -4.40
C VAL A 15 -10.72 5.17 -3.20
N ARG A 16 -11.18 4.76 -2.03
CA ARG A 16 -10.92 5.42 -0.74
C ARG A 16 -9.88 4.63 0.03
N VAL A 17 -8.77 5.26 0.39
CA VAL A 17 -7.75 4.66 1.24
C VAL A 17 -7.76 5.38 2.59
N GLN A 18 -7.80 4.61 3.67
CA GLN A 18 -7.75 5.09 5.04
C GLN A 18 -6.57 4.45 5.76
N VAL A 19 -5.88 5.23 6.59
CA VAL A 19 -4.79 4.73 7.43
C VAL A 19 -5.29 4.74 8.87
N GLU A 20 -5.51 3.56 9.44
CA GLU A 20 -5.91 3.37 10.84
C GLU A 20 -4.71 2.86 11.64
N GLY A 21 -3.96 3.80 12.23
CA GLY A 21 -2.80 3.47 13.08
C GLY A 21 -1.75 2.64 12.33
N ALA A 22 -1.71 1.35 12.63
CA ALA A 22 -0.80 0.37 12.01
C ALA A 22 -1.45 -0.46 10.88
N SER A 23 -2.63 -0.09 10.37
CA SER A 23 -3.30 -0.78 9.26
C SER A 23 -3.72 0.20 8.16
N VAL A 24 -3.64 -0.25 6.91
CA VAL A 24 -4.14 0.50 5.76
C VAL A 24 -5.38 -0.21 5.22
N ARG A 25 -6.49 0.51 5.10
CA ARG A 25 -7.72 0.04 4.50
C ARG A 25 -7.93 0.69 3.15
N ALA A 26 -8.31 -0.10 2.15
CA ALA A 26 -8.69 0.39 0.82
C ALA A 26 -10.11 -0.09 0.50
N GLU A 27 -10.96 0.83 0.11
CA GLU A 27 -12.35 0.60 -0.31
C GLU A 27 -12.50 1.04 -1.76
N GLY A 28 -13.08 0.19 -2.58
CA GLY A 28 -13.33 0.49 -3.99
C GLY A 28 -14.58 -0.23 -4.51
N PRO A 29 -14.89 -0.08 -5.80
CA PRO A 29 -16.09 -0.66 -6.41
C PRO A 29 -16.15 -2.18 -6.30
N LYS A 30 -15.01 -2.88 -6.22
CA LYS A 30 -14.96 -4.34 -6.13
C LYS A 30 -14.89 -4.88 -4.69
N GLY A 31 -14.87 -4.01 -3.69
CA GLY A 31 -14.90 -4.42 -2.27
C GLY A 31 -13.94 -3.62 -1.39
N LYS A 32 -13.73 -4.14 -0.17
CA LYS A 32 -12.86 -3.54 0.85
C LYS A 32 -11.76 -4.51 1.24
N LEU A 33 -10.52 -4.02 1.33
CA LEU A 33 -9.36 -4.76 1.77
C LEU A 33 -8.67 -4.02 2.92
N SER A 34 -8.11 -4.77 3.87
CA SER A 34 -7.33 -4.24 4.98
C SER A 34 -6.00 -4.95 5.03
N GLN A 35 -4.91 -4.18 5.12
CA GLN A 35 -3.57 -4.71 5.23
C GLN A 35 -2.85 -4.13 6.46
N PRO A 36 -2.38 -4.99 7.38
CA PRO A 36 -1.55 -4.56 8.49
C PRO A 36 -0.17 -4.12 8.00
N VAL A 37 0.32 -3.02 8.56
CA VAL A 37 1.65 -2.45 8.32
C VAL A 37 2.56 -2.84 9.49
N PRO A 38 3.70 -3.50 9.22
CA PRO A 38 4.66 -3.89 10.25
C PRO A 38 5.21 -2.72 11.07
N VAL A 39 5.56 -2.99 12.32
CA VAL A 39 6.18 -2.03 13.24
C VAL A 39 7.48 -1.47 12.63
N GLY A 40 7.64 -0.14 12.66
CA GLY A 40 8.77 0.57 12.06
C GLY A 40 8.48 1.18 10.67
N LEU A 41 7.28 0.96 10.14
CA LEU A 41 6.77 1.63 8.94
C LEU A 41 5.56 2.51 9.31
N SER A 42 5.42 3.65 8.64
CA SER A 42 4.29 4.55 8.80
C SER A 42 3.74 4.89 7.41
N ALA A 43 2.43 4.86 7.26
CA ALA A 43 1.76 5.30 6.04
C ALA A 43 1.20 6.71 6.25
N LYS A 44 1.45 7.60 5.28
CA LYS A 44 0.87 8.94 5.21
C LYS A 44 0.08 9.06 3.92
N LEU A 45 -1.05 9.76 3.99
CA LEU A 45 -1.88 10.07 2.84
C LEU A 45 -1.74 11.57 2.55
N GLU A 46 -1.15 11.92 1.42
CA GLU A 46 -0.91 13.29 0.98
C GLU A 46 -1.49 13.48 -0.42
N ASN A 47 -2.43 14.41 -0.59
CA ASN A 47 -2.96 14.83 -1.91
C ASN A 47 -3.39 13.66 -2.83
N ASN A 48 -4.15 12.69 -2.31
CA ASN A 48 -4.53 11.45 -3.02
C ASN A 48 -3.38 10.51 -3.40
N GLU A 49 -2.22 10.67 -2.77
CA GLU A 49 -1.10 9.74 -2.87
C GLU A 49 -0.80 9.15 -1.49
N LEU A 50 -0.63 7.83 -1.44
CA LEU A 50 -0.16 7.17 -0.22
C LEU A 50 1.36 7.04 -0.26
N VAL A 51 2.01 7.61 0.74
CA VAL A 51 3.46 7.55 0.94
C VAL A 51 3.74 6.70 2.16
N ILE A 52 4.49 5.61 1.98
CA ILE A 52 4.99 4.81 3.10
C ILE A 52 6.38 5.32 3.47
N THR A 53 6.54 5.72 4.72
CA THR A 53 7.81 6.14 5.32
C THR A 53 8.31 5.08 6.27
N ARG A 54 9.63 4.98 6.43
CA ARG A 54 10.28 4.08 7.39
C ARG A 54 10.90 4.88 8.52
N ALA A 55 10.82 4.36 9.74
CA ALA A 55 11.38 5.01 10.92
C ALA A 55 12.91 4.83 11.03
N GLY A 56 13.47 3.80 10.39
CA GLY A 56 14.89 3.48 10.46
C GLY A 56 15.44 2.85 9.18
N ASP A 57 16.76 2.69 9.12
CA ASP A 57 17.48 2.17 7.94
C ASP A 57 17.92 0.71 8.08
N ASP A 58 17.32 0.03 9.05
CA ASP A 58 17.54 -1.37 9.35
C ASP A 58 17.26 -2.29 8.15
N ARG A 59 18.03 -3.37 8.00
CA ARG A 59 17.93 -4.26 6.83
C ARG A 59 16.54 -4.89 6.71
N ARG A 60 15.93 -5.25 7.84
CA ARG A 60 14.56 -5.79 7.91
C ARG A 60 13.53 -4.75 7.51
N VAL A 61 13.60 -3.54 8.08
CA VAL A 61 12.67 -2.44 7.79
C VAL A 61 12.74 -2.04 6.31
N ARG A 62 13.93 -2.02 5.71
CA ARG A 62 14.11 -1.77 4.27
C ARG A 62 13.44 -2.81 3.37
N ALA A 63 13.49 -4.10 3.74
CA ALA A 63 12.81 -5.16 2.99
C ALA A 63 11.28 -5.06 3.14
N LEU A 64 10.82 -4.85 4.36
CA LEU A 64 9.39 -4.67 4.68
C LEU A 64 8.80 -3.42 4.00
N HIS A 65 9.57 -2.35 3.85
CA HIS A 65 9.13 -1.12 3.20
C HIS A 65 8.70 -1.36 1.74
N GLY A 66 9.50 -2.11 0.98
CA GLY A 66 9.16 -2.47 -0.40
C GLY A 66 7.95 -3.39 -0.49
N LEU A 67 7.87 -4.38 0.41
CA LEU A 67 6.75 -5.32 0.50
C LEU A 67 5.44 -4.60 0.84
N ALA A 68 5.42 -3.77 1.89
CA ALA A 68 4.24 -3.03 2.31
C ALA A 68 3.71 -2.13 1.19
N ARG A 69 4.61 -1.44 0.48
CA ARG A 69 4.26 -0.62 -0.69
C ARG A 69 3.63 -1.46 -1.79
N ALA A 70 4.21 -2.61 -2.12
CA ALA A 70 3.67 -3.49 -3.15
C ALA A 70 2.28 -4.04 -2.77
N LEU A 71 2.10 -4.49 -1.53
CA LEU A 71 0.81 -5.00 -1.05
C LEU A 71 -0.28 -3.94 -1.12
N VAL A 72 -0.01 -2.72 -0.64
CA VAL A 72 -1.00 -1.64 -0.67
C VAL A 72 -1.28 -1.20 -2.10
N ALA A 73 -0.27 -1.12 -2.97
CA ALA A 73 -0.48 -0.81 -4.38
C ALA A 73 -1.37 -1.88 -5.06
N ASN A 74 -1.11 -3.16 -4.77
CA ASN A 74 -1.92 -4.26 -5.28
C ASN A 74 -3.35 -4.21 -4.75
N MET A 75 -3.56 -3.84 -3.48
CA MET A 75 -4.92 -3.65 -2.96
C MET A 75 -5.66 -2.55 -3.71
N VAL A 76 -5.02 -1.39 -3.91
CA VAL A 76 -5.63 -0.25 -4.62
C VAL A 76 -6.00 -0.63 -6.05
N THR A 77 -5.12 -1.32 -6.76
CA THR A 77 -5.44 -1.86 -8.09
C THR A 77 -6.52 -2.93 -8.03
N GLY A 78 -6.49 -3.82 -7.04
CA GLY A 78 -7.44 -4.92 -6.89
C GLY A 78 -8.86 -4.48 -6.56
N VAL A 79 -9.05 -3.51 -5.67
CA VAL A 79 -10.39 -2.97 -5.35
C VAL A 79 -11.00 -2.16 -6.50
N LYS A 80 -10.17 -1.72 -7.46
CA LYS A 80 -10.60 -1.01 -8.66
C LYS A 80 -10.80 -1.96 -9.86
N ASP A 81 -9.71 -2.52 -10.36
CA ASP A 81 -9.64 -3.26 -11.62
C ASP A 81 -9.85 -4.77 -11.39
N GLY A 82 -9.69 -5.26 -10.16
CA GLY A 82 -9.70 -6.70 -9.84
C GLY A 82 -8.41 -7.38 -10.26
N PHE A 83 -8.35 -8.70 -10.06
CA PHE A 83 -7.26 -9.53 -10.56
C PHE A 83 -7.84 -10.73 -11.30
N GLU A 84 -7.28 -11.03 -12.47
CA GLU A 84 -7.58 -12.22 -13.24
C GLU A 84 -6.25 -12.90 -13.60
N LYS A 85 -6.19 -14.23 -13.44
CA LYS A 85 -5.07 -15.04 -13.90
C LYS A 85 -5.64 -16.13 -14.80
N LYS A 86 -5.32 -16.07 -16.09
CA LYS A 86 -5.66 -17.15 -17.04
C LYS A 86 -4.73 -18.34 -16.77
N LEU A 87 -5.33 -19.50 -16.59
CA LEU A 87 -4.64 -20.77 -16.45
C LEU A 87 -4.76 -21.49 -17.79
N GLU A 88 -3.62 -21.83 -18.41
CA GLU A 88 -3.52 -22.75 -19.55
C GLU A 88 -3.37 -24.19 -19.05
#